data_AF-A0A2V1DUR2-F1
#
_entry.id   AF-A0A2V1DUR2-F1
#
_cell.length_a   1.000
_cell.length_b   1.000
_cell.length_c   1.000
_cell.angle_alpha   90.00
_cell.angle_beta   90.00
_cell.angle_gamma   90.00
#
_symmetry.space_group_name_H-M   'P 1'
#
loop_
_entity.id
_entity.type
_entity.pdbx_description
1 polymer ?
#
loop_
_entity_poly.entity_id
_entity_poly.type
_entity_poly.pdbx_seq_one_letter_code
_entity_poly.pdbx_strand_id
1 'polypeptide(L)' 'MADPDDDLLLCLQSSLRNALATFGPDSVQYRNIKSLVDEQAVKIALRDMNLGPTTTNDSTRGPRDVVMDG' A
#
# COMPACT_ATOMS: atom_id res chain seq x y z
N MET A 1 -12.59 3.58 0.90
CA MET A 1 -12.04 3.95 2.23
C MET A 1 -10.54 3.95 2.03
N ALA A 2 -9.83 5.05 2.31
CA ALA A 2 -8.38 5.08 2.09
C ALA A 2 -7.71 4.01 2.96
N ASP A 3 -6.67 3.36 2.45
CA ASP A 3 -5.91 2.39 3.24
C ASP A 3 -5.24 3.14 4.40
N PRO A 4 -5.34 2.63 5.65
CA PRO A 4 -4.80 3.33 6.82
C PRO A 4 -3.29 3.56 6.73
N ASP A 5 -2.57 2.70 6.00
CA ASP A 5 -1.14 2.86 5.74
C ASP A 5 -0.84 4.04 4.81
N ASP A 6 -1.69 4.29 3.81
CA ASP A 6 -1.55 5.43 2.89
C ASP A 6 -1.88 6.74 3.59
N ASP A 7 -2.92 6.76 4.43
CA ASP A 7 -3.29 7.93 5.24
C ASP A 7 -2.16 8.28 6.23
N LEU A 8 -1.54 7.26 6.85
CA LEU A 8 -0.38 7.46 7.71
C LEU A 8 0.82 8.01 6.93
N LEU A 9 1.12 7.45 5.75
CA LEU A 9 2.21 7.94 4.89
C LEU A 9 2.00 9.41 4.51
N LEU A 10 0.77 9.79 4.14
CA LEU A 10 0.42 11.17 3.80
C LEU A 10 0.63 12.12 5.00
N CYS A 11 0.25 11.69 6.20
CA CYS A 11 0.46 12.46 7.42
C CYS A 11 1.96 12.66 7.71
N LEU A 12 2.77 11.61 7.57
CA LEU A 12 4.22 11.67 7.76
C LEU A 12 4.90 12.59 6.73
N GLN A 13 4.50 12.52 5.45
CA GLN A 13 4.99 13.42 4.41
C GLN A 13 4.64 14.88 4.69
N SER A 14 3.43 15.15 5.21
CA SER A 14 3.04 16.49 5.62
C SER A 14 3.90 16.99 6.79
N SER A 15 4.10 16.15 7.80
CA SER A 15 4.99 16.44 8.94
C SER A 15 6.44 16.71 8.49
N LEU A 16 6.94 15.96 7.50
CA LEU A 16 8.28 16.13 6.95
C LEU A 16 8.46 17.51 6.30
N ARG A 17 7.48 17.97 5.52
CA ARG A 17 7.51 19.33 4.92
C ARG A 17 7.50 20.41 5.99
N ASN A 18 6.70 20.23 7.04
CA ASN A 18 6.65 21.17 8.16
C ASN A 18 8.00 21.20 8.90
N ALA A 19 8.58 20.04 9.19
CA ALA A 19 9.89 19.95 9.84
C ALA A 19 11.01 20.55 8.98
N LEU A 20 10.97 20.36 7.66
CA LEU A 20 11.89 21.00 6.74
C LEU A 20 11.79 22.52 6.80
N ALA A 21 10.56 23.06 6.77
CA ALA A 21 10.32 24.49 6.80
C ALA A 21 10.70 25.14 8.14
N THR A 22 10.53 24.44 9.26
CA THR A 22 10.81 24.97 10.60
C THR A 22 12.25 24.78 11.04
N PHE A 23 12.85 23.62 10.81
CA PHE A 23 14.14 23.24 11.40
C PHE A 23 15.26 23.07 10.35
N GLY A 24 14.91 22.94 9.07
CA GLY A 24 15.86 22.71 7.99
C GLY A 24 16.30 21.24 7.83
N PRO A 25 16.99 20.92 6.72
CA PRO A 25 17.30 19.55 6.32
C PRO A 25 18.35 18.85 7.19
N ASP A 26 19.17 19.61 7.91
CA ASP A 26 20.21 19.07 8.79
C ASP A 26 19.75 18.81 10.22
N SER A 27 18.52 19.22 10.54
CA SER A 27 17.94 19.01 11.86
C SER A 27 17.67 17.54 12.15
N VAL A 28 17.82 17.17 13.42
CA VAL A 28 17.49 15.82 13.90
C VAL A 28 15.99 15.54 13.70
N GLN A 29 15.14 16.56 13.88
CA GLN A 29 13.69 16.44 13.67
C GLN A 29 13.36 16.06 12.23
N TYR A 30 13.90 16.78 11.25
CA TYR A 30 13.70 16.46 9.84
C TYR A 30 14.23 15.06 9.49
N ARG A 31 15.46 14.75 9.90
CA ARG A 31 16.10 13.45 9.58
C ARG A 31 15.34 12.26 10.17
N ASN A 32 14.85 12.39 11.41
CA ASN A 32 14.05 11.34 12.05
C ASN A 32 12.72 11.12 11.32
N ILE A 33 12.00 12.20 10.99
CA ILE A 33 10.73 12.09 10.25
C ILE A 33 10.97 11.52 8.85
N LYS A 34 12.09 11.90 8.20
CA LYS A 34 12.46 11.34 6.89
C LYS A 34 12.65 9.83 6.96
N SER A 35 13.36 9.33 7.97
CA SER A 35 13.53 7.87 8.18
C SER A 35 12.18 7.17 8.31
N LEU A 36 11.25 7.74 9.08
CA LEU A 36 9.89 7.19 9.25
C LEU A 36 9.09 7.15 7.94
N VAL A 37 9.19 8.20 7.11
CA VAL A 37 8.56 8.22 5.77
C VAL A 37 9.13 7.13 4.89
N ASP A 38 10.46 7.00 4.85
CA ASP A 38 11.16 6.00 4.03
C ASP A 38 10.76 4.58 4.47
N GLU A 39 10.74 4.30 5.78
CA GLU A 39 10.31 3.02 6.35
C GLU A 39 8.85 2.68 6.02
N GLN A 40 7.93 3.65 6.12
CA GLN A 40 6.52 3.42 5.83
C GLN A 40 6.29 3.15 4.33
N ALA A 41 6.97 3.88 3.45
CA ALA A 41 6.90 3.63 2.00
C ALA A 41 7.42 2.23 1.64
N VAL A 42 8.52 1.79 2.27
CA VAL A 42 9.04 0.43 2.08
C VAL A 42 8.05 -0.63 2.60
N LYS A 43 7.41 -0.41 3.75
CA LYS A 43 6.41 -1.34 4.29
C LYS A 43 5.22 -1.51 3.35
N ILE A 44 4.71 -0.40 2.78
CA ILE A 44 3.62 -0.43 1.80
C ILE A 44 4.06 -1.21 0.56
N ALA A 45 5.22 -0.88 -0.01
CA ALA A 45 5.74 -1.59 -1.17
C ALA A 45 5.92 -3.09 -0.93
N LEU A 46 6.41 -3.49 0.25
CA LEU A 46 6.53 -4.90 0.65
C LEU A 46 5.15 -5.57 0.76
N ARG A 47 4.15 -4.90 1.34
CA ARG A 47 2.77 -5.39 1.43
C ARG A 47 2.19 -5.60 0.04
N ASP A 48 2.36 -4.64 -0.86
CA ASP A 48 1.85 -4.72 -2.24
C ASP A 48 2.54 -5.83 -3.05
N MET A 49 3.85 -6.00 -2.89
CA MET A 49 4.59 -7.11 -3.51
C MET A 49 4.14 -8.49 -2.96
N ASN A 50 3.78 -8.57 -1.68
CA ASN A 50 3.34 -9.81 -1.03
C ASN A 50 1.87 -10.16 -1.36
N LEU A 51 1.11 -9.21 -1.92
CA LEU A 51 -0.28 -9.37 -2.39
C LEU A 51 -0.35 -9.71 -3.89
N GLY A 52 0.63 -10.47 -4.42
CA GLY A 52 0.70 -10.88 -5.83
C GLY A 52 -0.64 -11.36 -6.43
N PRO A 53 -0.82 -11.26 -7.76
CA PRO A 53 -2.13 -11.35 -8.39
C PRO A 53 -2.84 -12.67 -8.05
N THR A 54 -3.89 -12.59 -7.24
CA THR A 54 -4.87 -13.66 -7.08
C THR A 54 -5.75 -13.70 -8.32
N THR A 55 -5.18 -14.11 -9.45
CA THR A 55 -5.96 -14.55 -10.61
C THR A 55 -6.11 -16.06 -10.56
N THR A 56 -7.35 -16.49 -10.78
CA THR A 56 -7.81 -17.83 -11.18
C THR A 56 -8.34 -18.70 -10.04
N ASN A 57 -9.64 -18.57 -9.78
CA ASN A 57 -10.58 -19.66 -10.06
C ASN A 57 -12.02 -19.11 -10.05
N ASP A 58 -12.38 -18.43 -11.14
CA ASP A 58 -13.76 -18.48 -11.63
C ASP A 58 -14.01 -19.92 -12.09
N SER A 59 -14.40 -20.77 -11.15
CA SER A 59 -14.95 -22.09 -11.42
C SER A 59 -16.31 -22.09 -10.75
N THR A 60 -17.34 -21.67 -11.48
CA THR A 60 -18.61 -22.41 -11.65
C THR A 60 -19.47 -21.68 -12.70
N ARG A 61 -19.08 -21.77 -13.97
CA ARG A 61 -20.01 -21.58 -15.09
C ARG A 61 -19.93 -22.83 -15.97
N GLY A 62 -20.52 -23.92 -15.49
CA GLY A 62 -20.85 -25.05 -16.35
C GLY A 62 -22.04 -24.65 -17.23
N PRO A 63 -21.91 -24.58 -18.57
CA PRO A 63 -23.09 -24.62 -19.42
C PRO A 63 -23.64 -26.05 -19.40
N ARG A 64 -24.96 -26.11 -19.46
CA ARG A 64 -25.78 -27.31 -19.44
C ARG A 64 -25.58 -28.07 -20.75
N ASP A 65 -25.04 -29.28 -20.70
CA ASP A 65 -25.26 -30.28 -21.75
C ASP A 65 -26.15 -31.38 -21.21
N VAL A 66 -27.43 -31.28 -21.56
CA VAL A 66 -28.39 -32.37 -21.50
C VAL A 66 -28.04 -33.32 -22.65
N VAL A 67 -27.56 -34.52 -22.33
CA VAL A 67 -27.56 -35.64 -23.26
C VAL A 67 -28.63 -36.63 -22.80
N MET A 68 -29.73 -36.70 -23.57
CA MET A 68 -30.67 -37.82 -23.54
C MET A 68 -29.92 -39.09 -23.96
N ASP A 69 -30.07 -40.16 -23.20
CA ASP A 69 -29.88 -41.52 -23.72
C ASP A 69 -31.19 -42.29 -23.51
N GLY A 70 -31.56 -43.04 -24.55
CA GLY A 70 -32.91 -43.59 -24.79
C GLY A 70 -33.12 -45.00 -24.27
#